data_AF-A0A926CBM3-F1
#
_entry.id   AF-A0A926CBM3-F1
#
_cell.length_a   1.000
_cell.length_b   1.000
_cell.length_c   1.000
_cell.angle_alpha   90.00
_cell.angle_beta   90.00
_cell.angle_gamma   90.00
#
_symmetry.space_group_name_H-M   'P 1'
#
loop_
_entity.id
_entity.type
_entity.pdbx_description
1 polymer ?
#
loop_
_entity_poly.entity_id
_entity_poly.type
_entity_poly.pdbx_seq_one_letter_code
_entity_poly.pdbx_strand_id
1 'polypeptide(L)'
;MTERSVRQNPEEAERLYQRGLGAARGGQRRMAASLLSRAVQLNPQHAQAWLWLSGVLDEPSEIAFCLRSVLSIDPANQRAQ
;
A
#
# COMPACT_ATOMS: atom_id res chain seq x y z
N MET A 1 10.29 17.35 -15.61
CA MET A 1 11.28 16.55 -14.87
C MET A 1 10.68 15.16 -14.69
N THR A 2 11.49 14.13 -14.91
CA THR A 2 11.14 12.73 -15.21
C THR A 2 10.14 12.05 -14.27
N GLU A 3 8.85 12.03 -14.62
CA GLU A 3 7.92 11.08 -14.01
C GLU A 3 8.03 9.76 -14.76
N ARG A 4 8.95 8.95 -14.22
CA ARG A 4 9.14 7.52 -14.51
C ARG A 4 7.78 6.90 -14.84
N SER A 5 7.60 6.52 -16.10
CA SER A 5 6.48 5.68 -16.52
C SER A 5 6.67 4.33 -15.84
N VAL A 6 6.30 4.23 -14.56
CA VAL A 6 6.24 2.98 -13.84
C VAL A 6 5.19 2.18 -14.58
N ARG A 7 5.65 1.20 -15.35
CA ARG A 7 4.78 0.29 -16.06
C ARG A 7 3.92 -0.39 -14.99
N GLN A 8 2.65 -0.03 -14.99
CA GLN A 8 1.67 -0.62 -14.09
C GLN A 8 1.69 -2.13 -14.29
N ASN A 9 1.74 -2.86 -13.18
CA ASN A 9 1.75 -4.32 -13.21
C ASN A 9 0.95 -4.82 -12.01
N PRO A 10 -0.38 -4.99 -12.18
CA PRO A 10 -1.26 -5.45 -11.11
C PRO A 10 -0.88 -6.83 -10.56
N GLU A 11 -0.36 -7.74 -11.40
CA GLU A 11 0.06 -9.07 -10.96
C GLU A 11 1.30 -9.00 -10.04
N GLU A 12 2.30 -8.21 -10.43
CA GLU A 12 3.47 -7.96 -9.58
C GLU A 12 3.08 -7.25 -8.28
N ALA A 13 2.18 -6.27 -8.37
CA ALA A 13 1.66 -5.57 -7.20
C ALA A 13 0.99 -6.54 -6.23
N GLU A 14 0.18 -7.48 -6.72
CA GLU A 14 -0.46 -8.50 -5.89
C GLU A 14 0.59 -9.40 -5.20
N ARG A 15 1.62 -9.86 -5.92
CA ARG A 15 2.69 -10.66 -5.30
C ARG A 15 3.44 -9.89 -4.21
N LEU A 16 3.75 -8.61 -4.47
CA LEU A 16 4.42 -7.75 -3.49
C LEU A 16 3.53 -7.49 -2.27
N TYR A 17 2.23 -7.28 -2.49
CA TYR A 17 1.23 -7.16 -1.44
C TYR A 17 1.22 -8.40 -0.54
N GLN A 18 1.13 -9.61 -1.11
CA GLN A 18 1.12 -10.85 -0.33
C GLN A 18 2.41 -11.04 0.50
N ARG A 19 3.57 -10.70 -0.07
CA ARG A 19 4.84 -10.73 0.67
C ARG A 19 4.90 -9.67 1.78
N GLY A 20 4.41 -8.46 1.49
CA GLY A 20 4.33 -7.36 2.46
C GLY A 20 3.40 -7.68 3.62
N LEU A 21 2.26 -8.32 3.33
CA LEU A 21 1.32 -8.84 4.31
C LEU A 21 1.98 -9.87 5.24
N GLY A 22 2.73 -10.82 4.68
CA GLY A 22 3.50 -11.79 5.46
C GLY A 22 4.52 -11.12 6.38
N ALA A 23 5.27 -10.13 5.87
CA ALA A 23 6.22 -9.36 6.66
C ALA A 23 5.54 -8.55 7.78
N ALA A 24 4.40 -7.92 7.50
CA ALA A 24 3.63 -7.15 8.48
C ALA A 24 3.17 -8.05 9.64
N ARG A 25 2.61 -9.22 9.31
CA ARG A 25 2.19 -10.23 10.31
C ARG A 25 3.36 -10.80 11.10
N GLY A 26 4.53 -10.92 10.48
CA GLY A 26 5.77 -11.34 11.12
C GLY A 26 6.47 -10.24 11.94
N GLY A 27 5.85 -9.07 12.13
CA GLY A 27 6.43 -7.94 12.89
C GLY A 27 7.54 -7.19 12.15
N GLN A 28 7.83 -7.54 10.90
CA GLN A 28 8.89 -6.93 10.09
C GLN A 28 8.37 -5.65 9.40
N ARG A 29 7.97 -4.65 10.20
CA ARG A 29 7.28 -3.43 9.74
C ARG A 29 8.02 -2.69 8.62
N ARG A 30 9.34 -2.51 8.73
CA ARG A 30 10.16 -1.85 7.69
C ARG A 30 10.13 -2.58 6.35
N MET A 31 10.23 -3.90 6.37
CA MET A 31 10.17 -4.72 5.16
C MET A 31 8.77 -4.70 4.57
N ALA A 32 7.73 -4.77 5.40
CA ALA A 32 6.35 -4.64 4.98
C ALA A 32 6.11 -3.30 4.27
N ALA A 33 6.53 -2.18 4.87
CA ALA A 33 6.38 -0.86 4.29
C ALA A 33 7.06 -0.75 2.92
N SER A 34 8.28 -1.28 2.78
CA SER A 34 8.99 -1.29 1.49
C SER A 34 8.26 -2.10 0.42
N LEU A 35 7.78 -3.29 0.76
CA LEU A 35 7.06 -4.17 -0.17
C LEU A 35 5.70 -3.57 -0.58
N LEU A 36 4.94 -3.08 0.38
CA LEU A 36 3.62 -2.49 0.17
C LEU A 36 3.72 -1.16 -0.60
N SER A 37 4.74 -0.34 -0.34
CA SER A 37 5.00 0.88 -1.13
C SER A 37 5.26 0.58 -2.61
N ARG A 38 6.02 -0.48 -2.92
CA ARG A 38 6.22 -0.91 -4.31
C ARG A 38 4.92 -1.48 -4.92
N ALA A 39 4.12 -2.19 -4.14
CA ALA A 39 2.82 -2.71 -4.61
C ALA A 39 1.90 -1.56 -5.04
N VAL A 40 1.77 -0.51 -4.22
CA VAL A 40 0.90 0.64 -4.56
C VAL A 40 1.46 1.52 -5.69
N GLN A 41 2.78 1.54 -5.90
CA GLN A 41 3.37 2.19 -7.08
C GLN A 41 3.07 1.45 -8.39
N LEU A 42 3.03 0.11 -8.34
CA LEU A 42 2.76 -0.76 -9.48
C LEU A 42 1.26 -0.96 -9.75
N ASN A 43 0.43 -0.76 -8.73
CA ASN A 43 -1.02 -0.69 -8.83
C ASN A 43 -1.59 0.30 -7.79
N PRO A 44 -1.76 1.58 -8.15
CA PRO A 44 -2.36 2.59 -7.29
C PRO A 44 -3.81 2.30 -6.91
N GLN A 45 -4.52 1.41 -7.63
CA GLN A 45 -5.89 1.01 -7.32
C GLN A 45 -5.97 -0.16 -6.34
N HIS A 46 -4.86 -0.62 -5.77
CA HIS A 46 -4.84 -1.70 -4.78
C HIS A 46 -5.20 -1.20 -3.38
N ALA A 47 -6.50 -1.13 -3.08
CA ALA A 47 -7.01 -0.62 -1.80
C ALA A 47 -6.45 -1.39 -0.59
N GLN A 48 -6.34 -2.72 -0.64
CA GLN A 48 -5.80 -3.47 0.49
C GLN A 48 -4.31 -3.18 0.71
N ALA A 49 -3.52 -3.00 -0.35
CA ALA A 49 -2.11 -2.66 -0.21
C ALA A 49 -1.92 -1.30 0.48
N TRP A 50 -2.75 -0.30 0.14
CA TRP A 50 -2.77 0.99 0.83
C TRP A 50 -3.16 0.86 2.31
N LEU A 51 -4.17 0.06 2.62
CA LEU A 51 -4.62 -0.15 4.00
C LEU A 51 -3.57 -0.86 4.86
N TRP A 52 -2.90 -1.88 4.30
CA TRP A 52 -1.81 -2.55 5.02
C TRP A 52 -0.58 -1.64 5.15
N LEU A 53 -0.32 -0.77 4.18
CA LEU A 53 0.76 0.20 4.25
C LEU A 53 0.51 1.20 5.38
N SER A 54 -0.72 1.73 5.52
CA SER A 54 -1.05 2.65 6.61
C SER A 54 -0.86 2.02 8.00
N GLY A 55 -1.07 0.71 8.13
CA GLY A 55 -0.88 -0.01 9.40
C GLY A 55 0.58 -0.29 9.79
N VAL A 56 1.54 -0.15 8.87
CA VAL A 56 2.97 -0.41 9.13
C VAL A 56 3.84 0.84 9.12
N LEU A 57 3.28 1.99 8.73
CA LEU A 57 3.92 3.29 8.79
C LEU A 57 3.81 3.88 10.21
N ASP A 58 4.76 4.77 10.54
CA ASP A 58 4.81 5.47 11.82
C ASP A 58 4.42 6.96 11.67
N GLU A 59 4.54 7.53 10.47
CA GLU A 59 4.32 8.95 10.21
C GLU A 59 2.83 9.26 9.97
N PRO A 60 2.16 10.08 10.81
CA PRO A 60 0.74 10.38 10.68
C PRO A 60 0.35 10.94 9.32
N SER A 61 1.23 11.75 8.73
CA SER A 61 1.01 12.37 7.42
C SER A 61 0.89 11.33 6.30
N GLU A 62 1.76 10.31 6.31
CA GLU A 62 1.76 9.22 5.34
C GLU A 62 0.61 8.24 5.57
N ILE A 63 0.29 7.96 6.83
CA ILE A 63 -0.87 7.13 7.21
C ILE A 63 -2.15 7.76 6.68
N ALA A 64 -2.36 9.05 6.93
CA ALA A 64 -3.54 9.76 6.46
C ALA A 64 -3.63 9.80 4.93
N PHE A 65 -2.49 9.90 4.23
CA PHE A 65 -2.45 9.79 2.77
C PHE A 65 -2.91 8.41 2.29
N CYS A 66 -2.39 7.34 2.90
CA CYS A 66 -2.77 5.97 2.55
C CYS A 66 -4.27 5.73 2.77
N LEU A 67 -4.82 6.13 3.92
CA LEU A 67 -6.25 5.97 4.23
C LEU A 67 -7.14 6.76 3.26
N ARG A 68 -6.75 7.99 2.90
CA ARG A 68 -7.46 8.75 1.86
C ARG A 68 -7.44 8.04 0.50
N SER A 69 -6.32 7.43 0.12
CA SER A 69 -6.24 6.61 -1.10
C SER A 69 -7.18 5.42 -1.03
N VAL A 70 -7.27 4.72 0.11
CA VAL A 70 -8.23 3.63 0.31
C VAL A 70 -9.66 4.12 0.10
N LEU A 71 -10.06 5.21 0.77
CA LEU A 71 -11.41 5.77 0.66
C LEU A 71 -11.74 6.29 -0.75
N SER A 72 -10.73 6.75 -1.50
CA SER A 72 -10.91 7.16 -2.89
C SER A 72 -11.17 5.98 -3.83
N ILE A 73 -10.56 4.83 -3.56
CA ILE A 73 -10.72 3.59 -4.36
C ILE A 73 -11.99 2.85 -3.95
N ASP A 74 -12.22 2.71 -2.65
CA ASP A 74 -13.35 2.02 -2.04
C ASP A 74 -13.93 2.90 -0.90
N PRO A 75 -14.89 3.78 -1.22
CA PRO A 75 -15.51 4.68 -0.24
C PRO A 75 -16.28 3.94 0.87
N ALA A 76 -16.66 2.70 0.62
CA ALA A 76 -17.39 1.87 1.57
C ALA A 76 -16.46 1.08 2.52
N ASN A 77 -15.14 1.29 2.43
CA ASN A 77 -14.19 0.54 3.22
C ASN A 77 -14.24 0.92 4.70
N GLN A 78 -14.96 0.15 5.50
CA GLN A 78 -15.13 0.36 6.94
C GLN A 78 -13.81 0.35 7.74
N ARG A 79 -12.71 -0.17 7.18
CA ARG A 79 -11.40 -0.16 7.85
C ARG A 79 -10.63 1.13 7.65
N ALA A 80 -11.05 1.98 6.70
CA ALA A 80 -10.42 3.26 6.41
C ALA A 80 -11.29 4.47 6.79
N GLN A 81 -12.53 4.24 7.24
CA GLN A 81 -13.44 5.25 7.82
C GLN A 81 -13.09 5.52 9.29
#